data_AF-A0A6P1E3I5-F1
#
_entry.id   AF-A0A6P1E3I5-F1
#
_cell.length_a   1.000
_cell.length_b   1.000
_cell.length_c   1.000
_cell.angle_alpha   90.00
_cell.angle_beta   90.00
_cell.angle_gamma   90.00
#
_symmetry.space_group_name_H-M   'P 1'
#
loop_
_entity.id
_entity.type
_entity.pdbx_description
1 polymer ?
#
loop_
_entity_poly.entity_id
_entity_poly.type
_entity_poly.pdbx_seq_one_letter_code
_entity_poly.pdbx_strand_id
1 'polypeptide(L)'
;FSGLNNLRDITVSADYSALCGYTERDLETVFAPEVEGLDREEIRRWYNGYNWTGESVYNPFDVLLLFQERQFHAWWFETGTPTFLVDILTQRGFFTPDLAHLRADEGLLSTFDVDHIANEALLWQAGYLTLAGSRRTGARLEYRLAYPNLEVESALNDSLAKALIGQPSLASALTGRLYDLLVAGKPAALHAHLDALFAAIPHQWHLKTPIAQY
;
A
#
# COMPACT_ATOMS: atom_id res chain seq x y z
N PHE A 1 -30.49 18.21 12.89
CA PHE A 1 -29.96 17.67 14.15
C PHE A 1 -28.51 17.31 13.91
N SER A 2 -27.55 18.05 14.50
CA SER A 2 -26.16 17.59 14.48
C SER A 2 -26.09 16.35 15.35
N GLY A 3 -25.64 15.22 14.79
CA GLY A 3 -25.40 13.99 15.55
C GLY A 3 -24.24 14.14 16.54
N LEU A 4 -23.39 13.12 16.64
CA LEU A 4 -22.16 13.11 17.46
C LEU A 4 -21.18 14.23 17.07
N ASN A 5 -21.37 15.44 17.60
CA ASN A 5 -20.45 16.59 17.45
C ASN A 5 -19.55 16.80 18.68
N ASN A 6 -19.57 15.85 19.64
CA ASN A 6 -18.79 15.89 20.87
C ASN A 6 -17.54 14.98 20.84
N LEU A 7 -17.32 14.25 19.73
CA LEU A 7 -16.13 13.41 19.58
C LEU A 7 -14.96 14.23 19.04
N ARG A 8 -13.80 14.05 19.65
CA ARG A 8 -12.53 14.53 19.12
C ARG A 8 -11.92 13.44 18.25
N ASP A 9 -11.79 13.69 16.96
CA ASP A 9 -10.96 12.87 16.08
C ASP A 9 -9.49 13.07 16.45
N ILE A 10 -8.79 11.98 16.76
CA ILE A 10 -7.37 11.95 17.12
C ILE A 10 -6.53 11.22 16.08
N THR A 11 -7.12 10.81 14.94
CA THR A 11 -6.47 9.95 13.94
C THR A 11 -5.15 10.54 13.45
N VAL A 12 -5.10 11.84 13.18
CA VAL A 12 -3.89 12.55 12.73
C VAL A 12 -3.22 13.37 13.85
N SER A 13 -3.49 13.01 15.11
CA SER A 13 -2.86 13.67 16.25
C SER A 13 -1.49 13.03 16.52
N ALA A 14 -0.40 13.79 16.37
CA ALA A 14 0.96 13.33 16.61
C ALA A 14 1.15 12.67 18.00
N ASP A 15 0.47 13.19 19.03
CA ASP A 15 0.47 12.65 20.40
C ASP A 15 -0.02 11.19 20.49
N TYR A 16 -0.80 10.73 19.51
CA TYR A 16 -1.37 9.39 19.43
C TYR A 16 -0.82 8.58 18.24
N SER A 17 0.23 9.08 17.56
CA SER A 17 0.76 8.48 16.33
C SER A 17 1.24 7.03 16.51
N ALA A 18 1.76 6.68 17.68
CA ALA A 18 2.26 5.34 17.98
C ALA A 18 1.22 4.40 18.62
N LEU A 19 -0.04 4.83 18.76
CA LEU A 19 -1.04 4.12 19.58
C LEU A 19 -1.36 2.70 19.08
N CYS A 20 -1.34 2.48 17.76
CA CYS A 20 -1.85 1.26 17.12
C CYS A 20 -0.76 0.37 16.52
N GLY A 21 0.49 0.49 16.97
CA GLY A 21 1.58 -0.36 16.47
C GLY A 21 2.75 -0.45 17.44
N TYR A 22 3.79 -1.17 17.04
CA TYR A 22 5.04 -1.21 17.80
C TYR A 22 6.00 -0.13 17.29
N THR A 23 6.73 0.48 18.21
CA THR A 23 7.78 1.46 17.89
C THR A 23 9.12 0.76 17.67
N GLU A 24 10.10 1.49 17.12
CA GLU A 24 11.49 1.00 17.08
C GLU A 24 12.00 0.67 18.49
N ARG A 25 11.62 1.48 19.48
CA ARG A 25 11.98 1.27 20.88
C ARG A 25 11.40 -0.03 21.44
N ASP A 26 10.18 -0.39 21.06
CA ASP A 26 9.58 -1.67 21.49
C ASP A 26 10.39 -2.85 20.95
N LEU A 27 10.82 -2.79 19.68
CA LEU A 27 11.70 -3.81 19.09
C LEU A 27 13.08 -3.86 19.78
N GLU A 28 13.62 -2.73 20.20
CA GLU A 28 14.91 -2.65 20.89
C GLU A 28 14.90 -3.11 22.35
N THR A 29 13.74 -3.09 22.99
CA THR A 29 13.65 -3.28 24.44
C THR A 29 12.76 -4.46 24.82
N VAL A 30 11.49 -4.43 24.43
CA VAL A 30 10.51 -5.46 24.76
C VAL A 30 10.79 -6.72 23.95
N PHE A 31 11.04 -6.57 22.64
CA PHE A 31 11.25 -7.69 21.71
C PHE A 31 12.72 -7.96 21.38
N ALA A 32 13.65 -7.43 22.17
CA ALA A 32 15.08 -7.61 21.91
C ALA A 32 15.51 -9.09 21.77
N PRO A 33 15.00 -10.03 22.61
CA PRO A 33 15.29 -11.45 22.45
C PRO A 33 14.76 -12.03 21.14
N GLU A 34 13.59 -11.58 20.70
CA GLU A 34 12.93 -12.07 19.48
C GLU A 34 13.64 -11.55 18.22
N VAL A 35 14.26 -10.37 18.28
CA VAL A 35 15.02 -9.78 17.17
C VAL A 35 16.37 -10.48 16.95
N GLU A 36 16.90 -11.22 17.92
CA GLU A 36 18.19 -11.91 17.79
C GLU A 36 18.21 -12.86 16.56
N GLY A 37 19.26 -12.72 15.73
CA GLY A 37 19.42 -13.51 14.49
C GLY A 37 18.63 -13.00 13.28
N LEU A 38 17.87 -11.91 13.41
CA LEU A 38 17.20 -11.23 12.31
C LEU A 38 17.90 -9.90 11.96
N ASP A 39 17.83 -9.50 10.69
CA ASP A 39 18.35 -8.21 10.24
C ASP A 39 17.35 -7.10 10.57
N ARG A 40 17.70 -6.22 11.52
CA ARG A 40 16.84 -5.12 11.97
C ARG A 40 16.46 -4.15 10.84
N GLU A 41 17.35 -3.89 9.90
CA GLU A 41 17.04 -3.02 8.76
C GLU A 41 16.04 -3.69 7.82
N GLU A 42 16.13 -5.01 7.68
CA GLU A 42 15.16 -5.78 6.90
C GLU A 42 13.78 -5.78 7.59
N ILE A 43 13.71 -5.93 8.92
CA ILE A 43 12.45 -5.78 9.70
C ILE A 43 11.85 -4.41 9.48
N ARG A 44 12.68 -3.35 9.57
CA ARG A 44 12.22 -1.98 9.33
C ARG A 44 11.68 -1.82 7.91
N ARG A 45 12.40 -2.30 6.91
CA ARG A 45 12.01 -2.19 5.50
C ARG A 45 10.71 -2.94 5.19
N TRP A 46 10.51 -4.10 5.79
CA TRP A 46 9.34 -4.95 5.55
C TRP A 46 8.10 -4.49 6.30
N TYR A 47 8.25 -4.08 7.57
CA TYR A 47 7.12 -4.00 8.47
C TYR A 47 6.91 -2.63 9.14
N ASN A 48 7.90 -1.73 9.12
CA ASN A 48 7.73 -0.36 9.65
C ASN A 48 7.29 0.62 8.56
N GLY A 49 6.43 1.55 8.95
CA GLY A 49 6.27 2.80 8.21
C GLY A 49 4.86 3.38 8.26
N TYR A 50 3.90 2.69 8.89
CA TYR A 50 2.60 3.28 9.22
C TYR A 50 2.77 4.53 10.07
N ASN A 51 2.25 5.67 9.61
CA ASN A 51 2.45 6.97 10.22
C ASN A 51 1.18 7.84 10.12
N TRP A 52 0.88 8.53 11.23
CA TRP A 52 -0.20 9.50 11.33
C TRP A 52 0.27 10.85 11.89
N THR A 53 1.30 11.43 11.27
CA THR A 53 1.94 12.72 11.60
C THR A 53 2.88 12.72 12.81
N GLY A 54 3.39 11.56 13.22
CA GLY A 54 4.32 11.45 14.35
C GLY A 54 5.32 10.32 14.17
N GLU A 55 5.44 9.45 15.17
CA GLU A 55 6.32 8.28 15.10
C GLU A 55 5.72 7.22 14.16
N SER A 56 6.55 6.65 13.29
CA SER A 56 6.14 5.51 12.48
C SER A 56 6.16 4.24 13.31
N VAL A 57 5.18 3.38 13.07
CA VAL A 57 5.05 2.11 13.77
C VAL A 57 5.11 0.93 12.83
N TYR A 58 5.57 -0.18 13.40
CA TYR A 58 5.47 -1.50 12.85
C TYR A 58 4.05 -2.04 13.03
N ASN A 59 3.56 -2.78 12.02
CA ASN A 59 2.35 -3.55 12.16
C ASN A 59 2.55 -4.68 13.19
N PRO A 60 1.75 -4.72 14.28
CA PRO A 60 1.91 -5.75 15.31
C PRO A 60 1.76 -7.18 14.80
N PHE A 61 0.85 -7.40 13.86
CA PHE A 61 0.57 -8.74 13.34
C PHE A 61 1.77 -9.30 12.57
N ASP A 62 2.34 -8.48 11.68
CA ASP A 62 3.48 -8.87 10.84
C ASP A 62 4.72 -9.16 11.67
N VAL A 63 5.00 -8.30 12.66
CA VAL A 63 6.15 -8.45 13.56
C VAL A 63 6.04 -9.72 14.40
N LEU A 64 4.87 -10.00 14.97
CA LEU A 64 4.68 -11.21 15.79
C LEU A 64 4.82 -12.49 14.95
N LEU A 65 4.30 -12.50 13.73
CA LEU A 65 4.45 -13.65 12.83
C LEU A 65 5.88 -13.81 12.32
N LEU A 66 6.60 -12.72 12.05
CA LEU A 66 8.03 -12.78 11.77
C LEU A 66 8.81 -13.42 12.94
N PHE A 67 8.52 -13.05 14.18
CA PHE A 67 9.22 -13.62 15.33
C PHE A 67 8.91 -15.10 15.55
N GLN A 68 7.68 -15.51 15.24
CA GLN A 68 7.24 -16.90 15.33
C GLN A 68 7.85 -17.76 14.20
N GLU A 69 7.68 -17.34 12.94
CA GLU A 69 7.99 -18.14 11.75
C GLU A 69 9.42 -17.92 11.23
N ARG A 70 10.09 -16.84 11.67
CA ARG A 70 11.45 -16.44 11.27
C ARG A 70 11.59 -16.22 9.76
N GLN A 71 10.51 -15.79 9.12
CA GLN A 71 10.44 -15.56 7.68
C GLN A 71 9.78 -14.21 7.37
N PHE A 72 10.40 -13.48 6.44
CA PHE A 72 9.80 -12.30 5.85
C PHE A 72 8.73 -12.73 4.85
N HIS A 73 7.51 -12.32 5.12
CA HIS A 73 6.32 -12.62 4.33
C HIS A 73 5.32 -11.47 4.40
N ALA A 74 4.38 -11.43 3.45
CA ALA A 74 3.28 -10.47 3.41
C ALA A 74 2.11 -10.90 4.31
N TRP A 75 2.37 -11.01 5.62
CA TRP A 75 1.46 -11.62 6.60
C TRP A 75 0.11 -10.89 6.71
N TRP A 76 0.11 -9.57 6.89
CA TRP A 76 -1.11 -8.76 7.01
C TRP A 76 -1.90 -8.81 5.71
N PHE A 77 -1.21 -8.69 4.57
CA PHE A 77 -1.88 -8.66 3.28
C PHE A 77 -2.65 -9.96 2.98
N GLU A 78 -2.12 -11.12 3.37
CA GLU A 78 -2.80 -12.42 3.19
C GLU A 78 -4.10 -12.54 3.99
N THR A 79 -4.19 -11.90 5.16
CA THR A 79 -5.40 -11.97 5.99
C THR A 79 -6.58 -11.15 5.43
N GLY A 80 -6.28 -10.11 4.65
CA GLY A 80 -7.27 -9.09 4.29
C GLY A 80 -8.09 -9.38 3.04
N THR A 81 -7.66 -10.32 2.18
CA THR A 81 -8.23 -10.56 0.84
C THR A 81 -8.61 -9.24 0.13
N PRO A 82 -7.63 -8.50 -0.44
CA PRO A 82 -7.81 -7.16 -1.01
C PRO A 82 -8.76 -7.07 -2.20
N THR A 83 -9.44 -8.15 -2.58
CA THR A 83 -10.29 -8.27 -3.77
C THR A 83 -11.21 -7.09 -3.92
N PHE A 84 -11.86 -6.64 -2.84
CA PHE A 84 -12.73 -5.45 -2.88
C PHE A 84 -11.99 -4.17 -3.31
N LEU A 85 -10.81 -3.89 -2.75
CA LEU A 85 -10.03 -2.72 -3.13
C LEU A 85 -9.56 -2.82 -4.58
N VAL A 86 -9.02 -3.97 -4.97
CA VAL A 86 -8.53 -4.23 -6.32
C VAL A 86 -9.66 -4.08 -7.34
N ASP A 87 -10.84 -4.61 -7.03
CA ASP A 87 -12.04 -4.50 -7.86
C ASP A 87 -12.48 -3.04 -7.99
N ILE A 88 -12.51 -2.28 -6.91
CA ILE A 88 -12.86 -0.85 -6.95
C ILE A 88 -11.89 -0.06 -7.82
N LEU A 89 -10.58 -0.22 -7.61
CA LEU A 89 -9.57 0.52 -8.37
C LEU A 89 -9.63 0.15 -9.85
N THR A 90 -9.82 -1.13 -10.15
CA THR A 90 -10.03 -1.69 -11.48
C THR A 90 -11.27 -1.09 -12.15
N GLN A 91 -12.43 -1.15 -11.49
CA GLN A 91 -13.70 -0.64 -12.02
C GLN A 91 -13.68 0.87 -12.25
N ARG A 92 -13.00 1.61 -11.37
CA ARG A 92 -12.81 3.07 -11.51
C ARG A 92 -11.76 3.43 -12.57
N GLY A 93 -11.05 2.45 -13.14
CA GLY A 93 -9.97 2.69 -14.09
C GLY A 93 -8.84 3.51 -13.50
N PHE A 94 -8.54 3.30 -12.21
CA PHE A 94 -7.51 4.05 -11.50
C PHE A 94 -6.14 3.80 -12.12
N PHE A 95 -5.38 4.87 -12.36
CA PHE A 95 -4.02 4.76 -12.88
C PHE A 95 -3.08 4.36 -11.74
N THR A 96 -2.86 3.06 -11.57
CA THR A 96 -2.10 2.49 -10.43
C THR A 96 -0.69 3.05 -10.22
N PRO A 97 0.05 3.54 -11.23
CA PRO A 97 1.32 4.22 -10.98
C PRO A 97 1.20 5.48 -10.10
N ASP A 98 0.02 6.09 -10.03
CA ASP A 98 -0.21 7.26 -9.17
C ASP A 98 -0.25 6.90 -7.68
N LEU A 99 -0.39 5.61 -7.29
CA LEU A 99 -0.43 5.18 -5.88
C LEU A 99 0.76 5.71 -5.07
N ALA A 100 1.94 5.81 -5.68
CA ALA A 100 3.17 6.31 -5.05
C ALA A 100 3.25 7.86 -4.97
N HIS A 101 2.28 8.58 -5.54
CA HIS A 101 2.33 10.03 -5.73
C HIS A 101 1.06 10.76 -5.28
N LEU A 102 0.13 10.05 -4.62
CA LEU A 102 -1.13 10.60 -4.18
C LEU A 102 -0.98 11.70 -3.12
N ARG A 103 -1.93 12.64 -3.15
CA ARG A 103 -2.07 13.68 -2.16
C ARG A 103 -3.53 13.87 -1.80
N ALA A 104 -3.79 14.12 -0.53
CA ALA A 104 -5.14 14.31 0.00
C ALA A 104 -5.15 15.44 1.02
N ASP A 105 -6.21 16.23 1.04
CA ASP A 105 -6.45 17.15 2.14
C ASP A 105 -7.12 16.46 3.32
N GLU A 106 -7.10 17.11 4.48
CA GLU A 106 -7.68 16.59 5.72
C GLU A 106 -9.18 16.26 5.58
N GLY A 107 -9.95 17.09 4.87
CA GLY A 107 -11.39 16.87 4.69
C GLY A 107 -11.68 15.62 3.86
N LEU A 108 -10.86 15.34 2.84
CA LEU A 108 -10.96 14.12 2.04
C LEU A 108 -10.70 12.88 2.89
N LEU A 109 -9.62 12.89 3.68
CA LEU A 109 -9.23 11.76 4.52
C LEU A 109 -10.23 11.50 5.67
N SER A 110 -10.85 12.54 6.22
CA SER A 110 -11.87 12.45 7.27
C SER A 110 -13.27 12.09 6.75
N THR A 111 -13.45 11.82 5.45
CA THR A 111 -14.74 11.42 4.89
C THR A 111 -15.01 9.93 5.14
N PHE A 112 -16.12 9.61 5.80
CA PHE A 112 -16.57 8.23 6.09
C PHE A 112 -17.84 7.86 5.31
N ASP A 113 -17.97 8.36 4.08
CA ASP A 113 -19.06 7.96 3.18
C ASP A 113 -18.67 6.66 2.47
N VAL A 114 -19.20 5.54 2.95
CA VAL A 114 -18.91 4.20 2.39
C VAL A 114 -19.36 4.07 0.93
N ASP A 115 -20.41 4.78 0.54
CA ASP A 115 -20.97 4.69 -0.81
C ASP A 115 -20.16 5.52 -1.82
N HIS A 116 -19.55 6.63 -1.37
CA HIS A 116 -18.81 7.58 -2.23
C HIS A 116 -17.40 7.89 -1.73
N ILE A 117 -16.70 6.92 -1.14
CA ILE A 117 -15.33 7.12 -0.67
C ILE A 117 -14.37 7.37 -1.85
N ALA A 118 -13.57 8.45 -1.75
CA ALA A 118 -12.49 8.74 -2.69
C ALA A 118 -11.38 7.69 -2.61
N ASN A 119 -10.62 7.48 -3.70
CA ASN A 119 -9.58 6.43 -3.73
C ASN A 119 -8.50 6.69 -2.66
N GLU A 120 -8.10 7.94 -2.49
CA GLU A 120 -7.11 8.37 -1.51
C GLU A 120 -7.55 8.03 -0.09
N ALA A 121 -8.80 8.37 0.26
CA ALA A 121 -9.38 8.08 1.57
C ALA A 121 -9.52 6.56 1.78
N LEU A 122 -9.99 5.82 0.77
CA LEU A 122 -10.13 4.37 0.84
C LEU A 122 -8.79 3.67 1.08
N LEU A 123 -7.77 4.01 0.29
CA LEU A 123 -6.44 3.44 0.38
C LEU A 123 -5.77 3.72 1.73
N TRP A 124 -5.95 4.95 2.23
CA TRP A 124 -5.39 5.35 3.52
C TRP A 124 -6.14 4.71 4.71
N GLN A 125 -7.46 4.78 4.73
CA GLN A 125 -8.29 4.23 5.82
C GLN A 125 -8.20 2.70 5.90
N ALA A 126 -8.02 2.02 4.76
CA ALA A 126 -7.83 0.58 4.71
C ALA A 126 -6.36 0.13 4.96
N GLY A 127 -5.43 1.07 5.16
CA GLY A 127 -4.04 0.78 5.53
C GLY A 127 -3.11 0.40 4.37
N TYR A 128 -3.53 0.61 3.11
CA TYR A 128 -2.67 0.37 1.94
C TYR A 128 -1.74 1.56 1.65
N LEU A 129 -2.12 2.76 2.10
CA LEU A 129 -1.28 3.94 2.09
C LEU A 129 -1.24 4.58 3.47
N THR A 130 -0.19 5.34 3.72
CA THR A 130 0.06 6.05 4.98
C THR A 130 0.55 7.47 4.73
N LEU A 131 0.65 8.28 5.78
CA LEU A 131 1.11 9.66 5.66
C LEU A 131 2.64 9.71 5.54
N ALA A 132 3.15 10.18 4.40
CA ALA A 132 4.58 10.34 4.16
C ALA A 132 5.07 11.78 4.37
N GLY A 133 4.19 12.70 4.75
CA GLY A 133 4.50 14.10 5.01
C GLY A 133 3.29 15.00 4.77
N SER A 134 3.42 16.26 5.18
CA SER A 134 2.37 17.26 5.00
C SER A 134 2.96 18.58 4.51
N ARG A 135 2.13 19.37 3.84
CA ARG A 135 2.44 20.75 3.46
C ARG A 135 1.26 21.65 3.73
N ARG A 136 1.53 22.85 4.24
CA ARG A 136 0.51 23.88 4.44
C ARG A 136 0.61 24.93 3.35
N THR A 137 -0.50 25.17 2.65
CA THR A 137 -0.61 26.21 1.63
C THR A 137 -1.77 27.14 2.00
N GLY A 138 -1.44 28.29 2.59
CA GLY A 138 -2.43 29.20 3.17
C GLY A 138 -3.24 28.51 4.28
N ALA A 139 -4.56 28.45 4.11
CA ALA A 139 -5.46 27.78 5.05
C ALA A 139 -5.59 26.26 4.83
N ARG A 140 -5.03 25.70 3.75
CA ARG A 140 -5.15 24.28 3.41
C ARG A 140 -3.97 23.47 3.93
N LEU A 141 -4.28 22.34 4.55
CA LEU A 141 -3.32 21.30 4.92
C LEU A 141 -3.49 20.12 3.95
N GLU A 142 -2.41 19.72 3.31
CA GLU A 142 -2.39 18.63 2.35
C GLU A 142 -1.33 17.61 2.78
N TYR A 143 -1.69 16.33 2.71
CA TYR A 143 -0.83 15.21 3.03
C TYR A 143 -0.35 14.53 1.76
N ARG A 144 0.92 14.11 1.77
CA ARG A 144 1.46 13.17 0.79
C ARG A 144 1.22 11.75 1.30
N LEU A 145 0.67 10.90 0.45
CA LEU A 145 0.47 9.49 0.73
C LEU A 145 1.58 8.65 0.10
N ALA A 146 1.94 7.54 0.73
CA ALA A 146 2.86 6.54 0.19
C ALA A 146 2.55 5.16 0.78
N TYR A 147 3.13 4.12 0.21
CA TYR A 147 3.12 2.80 0.85
C TYR A 147 3.81 2.87 2.21
N PRO A 148 3.29 2.18 3.24
CA PRO A 148 3.94 2.15 4.54
C PRO A 148 5.27 1.41 4.48
N ASN A 149 5.33 0.28 3.79
CA ASN A 149 6.47 -0.62 3.83
C ASN A 149 6.52 -1.52 2.58
N LEU A 150 7.57 -2.34 2.47
CA LEU A 150 7.79 -3.23 1.33
C LEU A 150 6.71 -4.32 1.21
N GLU A 151 6.19 -4.83 2.32
CA GLU A 151 5.10 -5.81 2.29
C GLU A 151 3.90 -5.27 1.50
N VAL A 152 3.38 -4.13 1.93
CA VAL A 152 2.16 -3.57 1.35
C VAL A 152 2.38 -3.14 -0.10
N GLU A 153 3.54 -2.53 -0.39
CA GLU A 153 3.90 -2.13 -1.74
C GLU A 153 3.96 -3.34 -2.70
N SER A 154 4.71 -4.38 -2.32
CA SER A 154 4.90 -5.55 -3.18
C SER A 154 3.61 -6.34 -3.37
N ALA A 155 2.86 -6.58 -2.29
CA ALA A 155 1.66 -7.41 -2.33
C ALA A 155 0.49 -6.73 -3.04
N LEU A 156 0.31 -5.41 -2.86
CA LEU A 156 -0.73 -4.66 -3.58
C LEU A 156 -0.45 -4.61 -5.08
N ASN A 157 0.80 -4.32 -5.46
CA ASN A 157 1.17 -4.25 -6.88
C ASN A 157 1.07 -5.61 -7.57
N ASP A 158 1.43 -6.70 -6.88
CA ASP A 158 1.23 -8.06 -7.41
C ASP A 158 -0.25 -8.37 -7.65
N SER A 159 -1.11 -8.04 -6.68
CA SER A 159 -2.57 -8.23 -6.80
C SER A 159 -3.17 -7.41 -7.93
N LEU A 160 -2.77 -6.15 -8.06
CA LEU A 160 -3.20 -5.27 -9.16
C LEU A 160 -2.71 -5.77 -10.52
N ALA A 161 -1.45 -6.23 -10.63
CA ALA A 161 -0.92 -6.77 -11.87
C ALA A 161 -1.70 -8.01 -12.33
N LYS A 162 -2.03 -8.92 -11.40
CA LYS A 162 -2.86 -10.11 -11.68
C LYS A 162 -4.25 -9.72 -12.18
N ALA A 163 -4.88 -8.72 -11.55
CA ALA A 163 -6.21 -8.23 -11.96
C ALA A 163 -6.18 -7.53 -13.33
N LEU A 164 -5.20 -6.66 -13.58
CA LEU A 164 -5.04 -5.92 -14.84
C LEU A 164 -4.80 -6.86 -16.04
N ILE A 165 -3.96 -7.88 -15.86
CA ILE A 165 -3.67 -8.88 -16.89
C ILE A 165 -4.84 -9.86 -17.06
N GLY A 166 -5.61 -10.11 -16.00
CA GLY A 166 -6.73 -11.05 -16.00
C GLY A 166 -6.32 -12.54 -16.05
N GLN A 167 -5.02 -12.83 -16.04
CA GLN A 167 -4.46 -14.20 -16.02
C GLN A 167 -3.37 -14.29 -14.94
N PRO A 168 -3.70 -14.71 -13.71
CA PRO A 168 -2.77 -14.66 -12.57
C PRO A 168 -1.45 -15.42 -12.78
N SER A 169 -1.50 -16.59 -13.43
CA SER A 169 -0.29 -17.38 -13.73
C SER A 169 0.61 -16.68 -14.74
N LEU A 170 0.03 -16.01 -15.75
CA LEU A 170 0.79 -15.24 -16.73
C LEU A 170 1.41 -14.00 -16.07
N ALA A 171 0.66 -13.29 -15.24
CA ALA A 171 1.17 -12.14 -14.48
C ALA A 171 2.39 -12.54 -13.64
N SER A 172 2.28 -13.64 -12.89
CA SER A 172 3.37 -14.15 -12.05
C SER A 172 4.61 -14.53 -12.88
N ALA A 173 4.41 -15.20 -14.02
CA ALA A 173 5.50 -15.57 -14.92
C ALA A 173 6.19 -14.35 -15.56
N LEU A 174 5.42 -13.33 -15.93
CA LEU A 174 5.96 -12.07 -16.47
C LEU A 174 6.78 -11.33 -15.41
N THR A 175 6.24 -11.18 -14.20
CA THR A 175 6.94 -10.54 -13.08
C THR A 175 8.25 -11.27 -12.74
N GLY A 176 8.23 -12.60 -12.63
CA GLY A 176 9.46 -13.37 -12.36
C GLY A 176 10.52 -13.17 -13.46
N ARG A 177 10.10 -13.22 -14.72
CA ARG A 177 11.00 -12.98 -15.86
C ARG A 177 11.58 -11.57 -15.88
N LEU A 178 10.82 -10.56 -15.45
CA LEU A 178 11.31 -9.19 -15.32
C LEU A 178 12.49 -9.13 -14.33
N TYR A 179 12.35 -9.74 -13.16
CA TYR A 179 13.44 -9.82 -12.17
C TYR A 179 14.69 -10.52 -12.71
N ASP A 180 14.52 -11.68 -13.36
CA ASP A 180 15.64 -12.42 -13.96
C ASP A 180 16.41 -11.56 -14.97
N LEU A 181 15.69 -10.79 -15.79
CA LEU A 181 16.29 -9.93 -16.82
C LEU A 181 17.01 -8.71 -16.22
N LEU A 182 16.46 -8.14 -15.14
CA LEU A 182 17.09 -7.04 -14.40
C LEU A 182 18.40 -7.49 -13.73
N VAL A 183 18.38 -8.65 -13.06
CA VAL A 183 19.57 -9.24 -12.42
C VAL A 183 20.62 -9.61 -13.47
N ALA A 184 20.20 -10.15 -14.61
CA ALA A 184 21.11 -10.52 -15.69
C ALA A 184 21.68 -9.32 -16.47
N GLY A 185 21.16 -8.10 -16.27
CA GLY A 185 21.67 -6.88 -16.92
C GLY A 185 21.54 -6.87 -18.45
N LYS A 186 20.47 -7.45 -19.01
CA LYS A 186 20.27 -7.59 -20.47
C LYS A 186 19.26 -6.57 -21.02
N PRO A 187 19.68 -5.34 -21.40
CA PRO A 187 18.75 -4.25 -21.75
C PRO A 187 17.88 -4.54 -22.98
N ALA A 188 18.42 -5.21 -24.01
CA ALA A 188 17.64 -5.56 -25.21
C ALA A 188 16.53 -6.59 -24.89
N ALA A 189 16.82 -7.56 -24.03
CA ALA A 189 15.84 -8.56 -23.60
C ALA A 189 14.80 -7.95 -22.65
N LEU A 190 15.20 -6.98 -21.82
CA LEU A 190 14.29 -6.20 -20.98
C LEU A 190 13.31 -5.39 -21.84
N HIS A 191 13.78 -4.70 -22.90
CA HIS A 191 12.92 -3.95 -23.80
C HIS A 191 11.84 -4.84 -24.45
N ALA A 192 12.25 -5.97 -25.04
CA ALA A 192 11.31 -6.92 -25.64
C ALA A 192 10.33 -7.52 -24.61
N HIS A 193 10.74 -7.64 -23.34
CA HIS A 193 9.88 -8.10 -22.28
C HIS A 193 8.83 -7.04 -21.88
N LEU A 194 9.21 -5.76 -21.80
CA LEU A 194 8.28 -4.67 -21.54
C LEU A 194 7.21 -4.57 -22.63
N ASP A 195 7.59 -4.69 -23.90
CA ASP A 195 6.63 -4.72 -25.02
C ASP A 195 5.59 -5.84 -24.86
N ALA A 196 6.06 -7.04 -24.50
CA ALA A 196 5.19 -8.19 -24.27
C ALA A 196 4.25 -7.99 -23.06
N LEU A 197 4.74 -7.33 -22.00
CA LEU A 197 3.95 -7.04 -20.81
C LEU A 197 2.80 -6.07 -21.12
N PHE A 198 3.08 -4.97 -21.84
CA PHE A 198 2.04 -4.04 -22.27
C PHE A 198 1.05 -4.69 -23.23
N ALA A 199 1.51 -5.54 -24.15
CA ALA A 199 0.64 -6.27 -25.07
C ALA A 199 -0.28 -7.30 -24.36
N ALA A 200 0.09 -7.78 -23.16
CA ALA A 200 -0.71 -8.72 -22.38
C ALA A 200 -1.88 -8.04 -21.65
N ILE A 201 -1.86 -6.71 -21.49
CA ILE A 201 -2.97 -5.97 -20.88
C ILE A 201 -4.12 -5.87 -21.91
N PRO A 202 -5.34 -6.33 -21.57
CA PRO A 202 -6.47 -6.29 -22.50
C PRO A 202 -6.72 -4.88 -23.06
N HIS A 203 -6.90 -4.77 -24.38
CA HIS A 203 -7.08 -3.49 -25.06
C HIS A 203 -8.26 -2.65 -24.52
N GLN A 204 -9.27 -3.31 -23.94
CA GLN A 204 -10.41 -2.67 -23.28
C GLN A 204 -10.02 -1.72 -22.14
N TRP A 205 -8.88 -1.93 -21.47
CA TRP A 205 -8.35 -1.01 -20.45
C TRP A 205 -7.88 0.32 -21.03
N HIS A 206 -7.55 0.36 -22.33
CA HIS A 206 -7.10 1.57 -23.02
C HIS A 206 -8.24 2.36 -23.65
N LEU A 207 -9.46 1.78 -23.72
CA LEU A 207 -10.62 2.41 -24.32
C LEU A 207 -11.44 3.15 -23.26
N LYS A 208 -11.36 4.49 -23.25
CA LYS A 208 -12.29 5.36 -22.49
C LYS A 208 -13.68 5.40 -23.14
N THR A 209 -14.26 4.26 -23.53
CA THR A 209 -15.54 4.23 -24.26
C THR A 209 -16.53 3.27 -23.61
N PRO A 210 -17.69 3.76 -23.13
CA PRO A 210 -18.72 2.93 -22.47
C PRO A 210 -19.33 1.83 -23.36
N ILE A 211 -19.01 1.82 -24.66
CA ILE A 211 -19.56 0.89 -25.65
C ILE A 211 -18.85 -0.49 -25.60
N ALA A 212 -17.69 -0.61 -24.94
CA ALA A 212 -16.97 -1.87 -24.81
C ALA A 212 -17.42 -2.73 -23.60
N GLN A 213 -18.43 -2.29 -22.85
CA GLN A 213 -18.97 -2.98 -21.67
C GLN A 213 -20.34 -3.65 -21.89
N TYR A 214 -20.78 -3.81 -23.15
CA TYR A 214 -22.00 -4.55 -23.53
C TYR A 214 -21.68 -5.84 -24.28
#